data_AF-A0A645J5V5-F1
#
_entry.id   AF-A0A645J5V5-F1
#
_cell.length_a   1.000
_cell.length_b   1.000
_cell.length_c   1.000
_cell.angle_alpha   90.00
_cell.angle_beta   90.00
_cell.angle_gamma   90.00
#
_symmetry.space_group_name_H-M   'P 1'
#
loop_
_entity.id
_entity.type
_entity.pdbx_description
1 polymer ?
#
loop_
_entity_poly.entity_id
_entity_poly.type
_entity_poly.pdbx_seq_one_letter_code
_entity_poly.pdbx_strand_id
1 'polypeptide(L)' 'MASGSLKEIANQYSVTYPTVRLRLDKLIQKIQINEDTNNEPYIALIKRLAVNEKIDFDTAKILIDEYKKIKKGEDK' A
#
# COMPACT_ATOMS: atom_id res chain seq x y z
N MET A 1 20.97 -19.08 -13.57
CA MET A 1 20.71 -20.04 -12.48
C MET A 1 19.63 -19.44 -11.58
N ALA A 2 18.35 -19.55 -11.98
CA ALA A 2 17.26 -18.80 -11.34
C ALA A 2 16.03 -19.70 -11.14
N SER A 3 16.22 -20.84 -10.50
CA SER A 3 15.11 -21.69 -10.08
C SER A 3 15.48 -22.41 -8.79
N GLY A 4 15.76 -21.63 -7.74
CA GLY A 4 15.62 -22.12 -6.38
C GLY A 4 14.13 -22.20 -6.11
N SER A 5 13.55 -23.37 -6.40
CA SER A 5 12.10 -23.54 -6.49
C SER A 5 11.48 -23.26 -5.12
N LEU A 6 10.27 -22.67 -5.04
CA LEU A 6 9.55 -22.48 -3.76
C LEU A 6 9.50 -23.77 -2.90
N LYS A 7 9.66 -24.93 -3.55
CA LYS A 7 9.78 -26.26 -2.95
C LYS A 7 11.07 -26.50 -2.15
N GLU A 8 12.20 -25.91 -2.55
CA GLU A 8 13.45 -25.99 -1.79
C GLU A 8 13.39 -25.15 -0.51
N ILE A 9 12.79 -23.95 -0.59
CA ILE A 9 12.52 -23.09 0.57
C ILE A 9 11.58 -23.82 1.54
N ALA A 10 10.58 -24.53 1.02
CA ALA A 10 9.69 -25.35 1.83
C ALA A 10 10.47 -26.41 2.62
N ASN A 11 11.41 -27.10 1.97
CA ASN A 11 12.25 -28.12 2.59
C ASN A 11 13.23 -27.54 3.63
N GLN A 12 13.89 -26.43 3.30
CA GLN A 12 14.86 -25.76 4.17
C GLN A 12 14.24 -25.21 5.46
N TYR A 13 13.00 -24.72 5.38
CA TYR A 13 12.26 -24.21 6.53
C TYR A 13 11.30 -25.25 7.14
N SER A 14 11.40 -26.52 6.73
CA SER A 14 10.56 -27.64 7.18
C SER A 14 9.04 -27.33 7.17
N VAL A 15 8.60 -26.58 6.17
CA VAL A 15 7.20 -26.21 5.95
C VAL A 15 6.72 -26.76 4.61
N THR A 16 5.42 -26.99 4.46
CA THR A 16 4.91 -27.53 3.19
C THR A 16 4.86 -26.45 2.09
N TYR A 17 4.96 -26.87 0.83
CA TYR A 17 4.87 -25.97 -0.33
C TYR A 17 3.59 -25.09 -0.31
N PRO A 18 2.38 -25.60 0.05
CA PRO A 18 1.21 -24.75 0.26
C PRO A 18 1.40 -23.68 1.34
N THR A 19 2.12 -23.98 2.42
CA THR A 19 2.41 -23.03 3.50
C THR A 19 3.35 -21.91 3.05
N VAL A 20 4.40 -22.22 2.28
CA VAL A 20 5.31 -21.21 1.69
C VAL A 20 4.56 -20.32 0.71
N ARG A 21 3.74 -20.91 -0.16
CA ARG A 21 2.92 -20.17 -1.11
C ARG A 21 1.99 -19.19 -0.40
N LEU A 22 1.29 -19.63 0.66
CA LEU A 22 0.41 -18.77 1.44
C LEU A 22 1.17 -17.61 2.11
N ARG A 23 2.39 -17.87 2.61
CA ARG A 23 3.23 -16.81 3.21
C ARG A 23 3.70 -15.80 2.17
N LEU A 24 4.07 -16.26 0.98
CA LEU A 24 4.46 -15.39 -0.13
C LEU A 24 3.27 -14.55 -0.61
N ASP A 25 2.10 -15.17 -0.77
CA ASP A 25 0.87 -14.50 -1.17
C ASP A 25 0.48 -13.40 -0.17
N LYS A 26 0.57 -13.69 1.13
CA LYS A 26 0.40 -12.69 2.20
C LYS A 26 1.44 -11.57 2.14
N LEU A 27 2.67 -11.86 1.72
CA LEU A 27 3.73 -10.86 1.55
C LEU A 27 3.42 -9.95 0.36
N ILE A 28 2.98 -10.51 -0.77
CA ILE A 28 2.54 -9.77 -1.96
C ILE A 28 1.35 -8.88 -1.62
N GLN A 29 0.33 -9.42 -0.95
CA GLN A 29 -0.80 -8.64 -0.46
C GLN A 29 -0.35 -7.51 0.49
N LYS A 30 0.60 -7.79 1.40
CA LYS A 30 1.17 -6.76 2.28
C LYS A 30 1.87 -5.66 1.50
N ILE A 31 2.65 -6.00 0.47
CA ILE A 31 3.39 -5.05 -0.35
C ILE A 31 2.40 -4.21 -1.16
N GLN A 32 1.39 -4.79 -1.79
CA GLN A 32 0.33 -4.06 -2.49
C GLN A 32 -0.41 -3.10 -1.56
N ILE A 33 -0.85 -3.57 -0.39
CA ILE A 33 -1.48 -2.72 0.62
C ILE A 33 -0.53 -1.60 1.06
N ASN A 34 0.78 -1.85 1.16
CA ASN A 34 1.76 -0.83 1.55
C ASN A 34 2.09 0.15 0.43
N GLU A 35 2.08 -0.27 -0.84
CA GLU A 35 2.13 0.60 -2.01
C GLU A 35 0.88 1.49 -2.09
N ASP A 36 -0.31 0.92 -1.85
CA ASP A 36 -1.56 1.68 -1.74
C ASP A 36 -1.54 2.66 -0.53
N THR A 37 -0.91 2.27 0.58
CA THR A 37 -0.77 3.11 1.79
C THR A 37 0.28 4.21 1.63
N ASN A 38 1.35 3.97 0.86
CA ASN A 38 2.32 5.00 0.46
C ASN A 38 1.67 6.09 -0.41
N ASN A 39 0.51 5.78 -0.98
CA ASN A 39 -0.07 6.59 -2.02
C ASN A 39 -0.99 7.71 -1.50
N GLU A 40 -1.30 7.80 -0.18
CA GLU A 40 -2.06 8.94 0.36
C GLU A 40 -1.64 9.46 1.77
N PRO A 41 -0.34 9.52 2.15
CA PRO A 41 0.10 10.18 3.39
C PRO A 41 -0.30 11.68 3.41
N TYR A 42 -0.43 12.31 2.23
CA TYR A 42 -0.92 13.68 2.07
C TYR A 42 -2.38 13.84 2.52
N ILE A 43 -3.27 12.91 2.19
CA ILE A 43 -4.68 12.98 2.62
C ILE A 43 -4.80 12.82 4.12
N ALA A 44 -3.98 11.94 4.72
CA ALA A 44 -3.92 11.79 6.17
C ALA A 44 -3.45 13.08 6.86
N LEU A 45 -2.47 13.77 6.28
CA LEU A 45 -1.97 15.05 6.79
C LEU A 45 -3.03 16.16 6.69
N ILE A 46 -3.74 16.27 5.57
CA ILE A 46 -4.83 17.24 5.36
C ILE A 46 -5.99 16.98 6.33
N LYS A 47 -6.42 15.72 6.48
CA LYS A 47 -7.47 15.35 7.46
C LYS A 47 -7.05 15.70 8.88
N ARG A 48 -5.79 15.42 9.25
CA ARG A 48 -5.27 15.78 10.57
C ARG A 48 -5.21 17.30 10.76
N LEU A 49 -4.83 18.08 9.74
CA LEU A 49 -4.84 19.54 9.81
C LEU A 49 -6.26 20.10 10.01
N ALA A 50 -7.27 19.52 9.34
CA ALA A 50 -8.67 19.90 9.51
C ALA A 50 -9.19 19.58 10.92
N VAL A 51 -8.83 18.41 11.47
CA VAL A 51 -9.18 18.02 12.85
C VAL A 51 -8.49 18.90 13.90
N ASN A 52 -7.31 19.42 13.61
CA ASN A 52 -6.60 20.38 14.47
C ASN A 52 -7.05 21.84 14.24
N GLU A 53 -8.15 22.07 13.51
CA GLU A 53 -8.72 23.39 13.18
C GLU A 53 -7.72 24.36 12.53
N LYS A 54 -6.63 23.83 11.96
CA LYS A 54 -5.58 24.63 11.29
C LYS A 54 -5.99 25.04 9.88
N ILE A 55 -6.93 24.32 9.30
CA ILE A 55 -7.52 24.58 7.99
C ILE A 55 -9.03 24.35 8.06
N ASP A 56 -9.78 25.11 7.29
CA ASP A 56 -11.23 24.93 7.16
C ASP A 56 -11.56 23.60 6.46
N PHE A 57 -12.66 22.97 6.85
CA PHE A 57 -13.11 21.70 6.30
C PHE A 57 -13.38 21.75 4.79
N ASP A 58 -13.87 22.88 4.28
CA ASP A 58 -14.12 23.09 2.86
C ASP A 58 -12.79 23.16 2.09
N THR A 59 -11.81 23.85 2.66
CA THR A 59 -10.45 23.93 2.10
C THR A 59 -9.76 22.56 2.08
N ALA A 60 -9.90 21.78 3.16
CA ALA A 60 -9.38 20.42 3.23
C ALA A 60 -10.00 19.52 2.15
N LYS A 61 -11.30 19.68 1.86
CA LYS A 61 -12.02 18.90 0.85
C LYS A 61 -11.55 19.24 -0.57
N ILE A 62 -11.33 20.52 -0.87
CA ILE A 62 -10.79 20.99 -2.16
C ILE A 62 -9.39 20.41 -2.38
N LEU A 63 -8.51 20.50 -1.38
CA LEU A 63 -7.14 19.97 -1.47
C LEU A 63 -7.11 18.44 -1.70
N ILE A 64 -8.02 17.71 -1.04
CA ILE A 64 -8.16 16.26 -1.23
C ILE A 64 -8.67 15.95 -2.65
N ASP A 65 -9.63 16.72 -3.17
CA ASP A 65 -10.19 16.52 -4.52
C ASP A 65 -9.16 16.82 -5.62
N GLU A 66 -8.40 17.91 -5.45
CA GLU A 66 -7.34 18.30 -6.38
C GLU A 66 -6.21 17.27 -6.40
N TYR A 67 -5.78 16.80 -5.22
CA TYR A 67 -4.79 15.74 -5.12
C TYR A 67 -5.27 14.43 -5.79
N LYS A 68 -6.53 14.06 -5.60
CA LYS A 68 -7.13 12.90 -6.28
C LYS A 68 -7.20 13.06 -7.80
N LYS A 69 -7.41 14.27 -8.31
CA LYS A 69 -7.41 14.55 -9.75
C LYS A 69 -6.01 14.43 -10.35
N ILE A 70 -4.99 14.96 -9.68
CA ILE A 70 -3.59 14.91 -10.14
C ILE A 70 -3.13 13.44 -10.23
N LYS A 71 -3.35 12.67 -9.17
CA LYS A 71 -3.00 11.23 -9.13
C LYS A 71 -3.71 10.41 -10.21
N LYS A 72 -4.93 10.80 -10.59
CA LYS A 72 -5.68 10.14 -11.68
C LYS A 72 -5.22 10.59 -13.07
N GLY A 73 -4.44 11.67 -13.16
CA GLY A 73 -3.84 12.20 -14.39
C GLY A 73 -2.48 11.62 -14.72
N GLU A 74 -1.74 11.10 -13.73
CA GLU A 74 -0.43 10.43 -13.94
C GLU A 74 -0.54 8.99 -14.47
N ASP A 75 -1.76 8.43 -14.52
CA ASP A 75 -2.07 7.07 -15.01
C ASP A 75 -2.51 7.05 -16.50
N LYS A 76 -2.24 8.11 -17.27
CA LYS A 76 -2.60 8.22 -18.71
C LYS A 76 -1.42 8.46 -19.63
#